data_AF-A0A3B9ZAP9-F1
#
_entry.id   AF-A0A3B9ZAP9-F1
#
_cell.length_a   1.000
_cell.length_b   1.000
_cell.length_c   1.000
_cell.angle_alpha   90.00
_cell.angle_beta   90.00
_cell.angle_gamma   90.00
#
_symmetry.space_group_name_H-M   'P 1'
#
loop_
_entity.id
_entity.type
_entity.pdbx_description
1 polymer ?
#
loop_
_entity_poly.entity_id
_entity_poly.type
_entity_poly.pdbx_seq_one_letter_code
_entity_poly.pdbx_strand_id
1 'polypeptide(L)'
;MRKLALSDEILLKVEKPARYIGNEINMVKKNPENMDVRFAMCFPDVYEIGMSHLGIQILYEMFNRRDDVYCERVYSPWPDLDKIMREEDIPLFALES
;
A
#
# COMPACT_ATOMS: atom_id res chain seq x y z
N MET A 1 18.37 -0.35 6.24
CA MET A 1 17.04 0.33 6.26
C MET A 1 16.26 -0.12 5.04
N ARG A 2 14.99 -0.49 5.20
CA ARG A 2 14.15 -0.93 4.07
C ARG A 2 13.86 0.28 3.17
N LYS A 3 13.87 0.10 1.85
CA LYS A 3 13.55 1.16 0.90
C LYS A 3 12.03 1.44 1.00
N LEU A 4 11.67 2.67 1.31
CA LEU A 4 10.28 3.14 1.28
C LEU A 4 9.86 3.38 -0.18
N ALA A 5 8.55 3.32 -0.45
CA ALA A 5 8.00 3.63 -1.76
C ALA A 5 8.19 5.10 -2.15
N LEU A 6 8.21 6.00 -1.16
CA LEU A 6 8.46 7.42 -1.30
C LEU A 6 9.78 7.81 -0.63
N SER A 7 10.45 8.85 -1.15
CA SER A 7 11.63 9.41 -0.50
C SER A 7 11.26 10.17 0.79
N ASP A 8 12.20 10.26 1.73
CA ASP A 8 12.00 11.02 2.97
C ASP A 8 11.66 12.50 2.68
N GLU A 9 12.22 13.07 1.60
CA GLU A 9 11.91 14.43 1.15
C GLU A 9 10.44 14.60 0.76
N ILE A 10 9.83 13.61 0.08
CA ILE A 10 8.40 13.64 -0.27
C ILE A 10 7.55 13.43 0.98
N LEU A 11 7.93 12.51 1.85
CA LEU A 11 7.19 12.23 3.10
C LEU A 11 7.15 13.45 4.03
N LEU A 12 8.17 14.30 4.03
CA LEU A 12 8.19 15.54 4.79
C LEU A 12 7.31 16.66 4.19
N LYS A 13 6.87 16.53 2.94
CA LYS A 13 6.00 17.51 2.25
C LYS A 13 4.50 17.24 2.42
N VAL A 14 4.12 16.06 2.92
CA VAL A 14 2.71 15.62 3.04
C VAL A 14 2.20 15.73 4.48
N GLU A 15 0.90 15.93 4.66
CA GLU A 15 0.29 16.14 5.97
C GLU A 15 0.35 14.90 6.88
N LYS A 16 0.14 13.72 6.29
CA LYS A 16 0.12 12.44 7.02
C LYS A 16 1.02 11.40 6.33
N PRO A 17 2.35 11.47 6.51
CA PRO A 17 3.29 10.54 5.88
C PRO A 17 3.06 9.07 6.31
N ALA A 18 2.55 8.86 7.53
CA ALA A 18 2.26 7.54 8.06
C ALA A 18 1.29 6.73 7.18
N ARG A 19 0.50 7.36 6.30
CA ARG A 19 -0.37 6.69 5.32
C ARG A 19 0.40 5.90 4.26
N TYR A 20 1.69 6.20 4.05
CA TYR A 20 2.46 5.76 2.88
C TYR A 20 3.73 4.97 3.22
N ILE A 21 4.12 4.90 4.50
CA ILE A 21 5.36 4.23 4.94
C ILE A 21 5.25 2.70 5.00
N GLY A 22 4.04 2.16 5.08
CA GLY A 22 3.79 0.74 5.28
C GLY A 22 4.28 0.19 6.62
N ASN A 23 4.69 -1.10 6.62
CA ASN A 23 5.14 -1.87 7.80
C ASN A 23 4.16 -1.92 8.97
N GLU A 24 2.86 -2.01 8.68
CA GLU A 24 1.82 -2.23 9.68
C GLU A 24 1.92 -3.57 10.40
N ILE A 25 1.35 -3.62 11.60
CA ILE A 25 1.06 -4.88 12.29
C ILE A 25 0.13 -5.71 11.38
N ASN A 26 0.48 -6.98 11.20
CA ASN A 26 -0.20 -7.93 10.30
C ASN A 26 0.00 -7.67 8.79
N MET A 27 0.92 -6.79 8.41
CA MET A 27 1.37 -6.72 7.01
C MET A 27 2.04 -8.04 6.62
N VAL A 28 1.53 -8.67 5.56
CA VAL A 28 2.13 -9.87 4.97
C VAL A 28 3.06 -9.44 3.83
N LYS A 29 4.31 -9.92 3.85
CA LYS A 29 5.26 -9.72 2.76
C LYS A 29 5.78 -11.07 2.29
N LYS A 30 5.55 -11.36 1.01
CA LYS A 30 6.01 -12.58 0.31
C LYS A 30 7.02 -12.20 -0.76
N ASN A 31 7.80 -13.16 -1.24
CA ASN A 31 8.66 -12.93 -2.41
C ASN A 31 7.80 -13.02 -3.69
N PRO A 32 7.61 -11.93 -4.45
CA PRO A 32 6.80 -11.95 -5.68
C PRO A 32 7.27 -12.97 -6.72
N GLU A 33 8.56 -13.30 -6.76
CA GLU A 33 9.13 -14.26 -7.70
C GLU A 33 8.66 -15.71 -7.45
N ASN A 34 8.18 -15.99 -6.23
CA ASN A 34 7.75 -17.32 -5.81
C ASN A 34 6.22 -17.49 -5.85
N MET A 35 5.47 -16.51 -6.35
CA MET A 35 4.00 -16.47 -6.27
C MET A 35 3.39 -16.68 -7.66
N ASP A 36 2.42 -17.56 -7.76
CA ASP A 36 1.70 -17.82 -9.01
C ASP A 36 0.75 -16.66 -9.35
N VAL A 37 0.19 -16.01 -8.33
CA VAL A 37 -0.77 -14.92 -8.49
C VAL A 37 -0.37 -13.71 -7.67
N ARG A 38 -0.28 -12.57 -8.36
CA ARG A 38 -0.18 -11.24 -7.74
C ARG A 38 -1.52 -10.54 -7.80
N PHE A 39 -2.00 -10.11 -6.63
CA PHE A 39 -3.29 -9.45 -6.48
C PHE A 39 -3.10 -8.08 -5.83
N ALA A 40 -3.67 -7.04 -6.43
CA ALA A 40 -3.70 -5.71 -5.85
C ALA A 40 -5.14 -5.37 -5.44
N MET A 41 -5.39 -5.22 -4.15
CA MET A 41 -6.67 -4.81 -3.61
C MET A 41 -6.71 -3.29 -3.50
N CYS A 42 -7.35 -2.67 -4.49
CA CYS A 42 -7.47 -1.22 -4.58
C CYS A 42 -8.71 -0.72 -3.85
N PHE A 43 -8.53 0.13 -2.84
CA PHE A 43 -9.61 0.84 -2.18
C PHE A 43 -9.65 2.30 -2.64
N PRO A 44 -10.79 2.81 -3.12
CA PRO A 44 -10.89 4.14 -3.73
C PRO A 44 -11.00 5.27 -2.69
N ASP A 45 -10.26 5.17 -1.59
CA ASP A 45 -10.21 6.20 -0.53
C ASP A 45 -8.85 6.11 0.20
N VAL A 46 -8.60 7.06 1.09
CA VAL A 46 -7.37 7.10 1.89
C VAL A 46 -7.25 5.90 2.82
N TYR A 47 -6.00 5.60 3.16
CA TYR A 47 -5.58 4.55 4.06
C TYR A 47 -6.45 4.43 5.34
N GLU A 48 -6.75 5.53 6.02
CA GLU A 48 -7.50 5.52 7.29
C GLU A 48 -8.93 4.98 7.14
N ILE A 49 -9.59 5.31 6.02
CA ILE A 49 -10.93 4.83 5.69
C ILE A 49 -10.87 3.38 5.25
N GLY A 50 -9.93 3.05 4.36
CA GLY A 50 -9.78 1.70 3.84
C GLY A 50 -9.36 0.67 4.90
N MET A 51 -8.52 1.05 5.85
CA MET A 51 -8.15 0.21 6.98
C MET A 51 -9.31 -0.09 7.91
N SER A 52 -10.27 0.82 8.03
CA SER A 52 -11.45 0.62 8.87
C SER A 52 -12.47 -0.34 8.23
N HIS A 53 -12.25 -0.76 6.98
CA HIS A 53 -13.16 -1.62 6.24
C HIS A 53 -12.92 -3.10 6.52
N LEU A 54 -13.75 -3.70 7.38
CA LEU A 54 -13.63 -5.11 7.80
C LEU A 54 -13.55 -6.10 6.62
N GLY A 55 -14.34 -5.89 5.57
CA GLY A 55 -14.32 -6.77 4.39
C GLY A 55 -12.96 -6.82 3.70
N ILE A 56 -12.21 -5.71 3.70
CA ILE A 56 -10.87 -5.64 3.10
C ILE A 56 -9.90 -6.42 3.97
N GLN A 57 -9.98 -6.27 5.29
CA GLN A 57 -9.12 -7.03 6.21
C GLN A 57 -9.32 -8.54 6.05
N ILE A 58 -10.58 -9.00 5.98
CA ILE A 58 -10.92 -10.41 5.78
C ILE A 58 -10.37 -10.92 4.45
N LEU A 59 -10.60 -10.20 3.35
CA LEU A 59 -10.14 -10.62 2.02
C LEU A 59 -8.62 -10.60 1.93
N TYR A 60 -7.97 -9.57 2.46
CA TYR A 60 -6.50 -9.47 2.51
C TYR A 60 -5.90 -10.69 3.22
N GLU A 61 -6.42 -11.02 4.40
CA GLU A 61 -5.96 -12.17 5.16
C GLU A 61 -6.25 -13.48 4.42
N MET A 62 -7.46 -13.65 3.89
CA MET A 62 -7.87 -14.84 3.16
C MET A 62 -6.96 -15.11 1.95
N PHE A 63 -6.65 -14.09 1.14
CA PHE A 63 -5.73 -14.24 0.01
C PHE A 63 -4.32 -14.54 0.48
N ASN A 64 -3.82 -13.82 1.49
CA ASN A 64 -2.45 -14.00 1.96
C ASN A 64 -2.22 -15.27 2.78
N ARG A 65 -3.27 -15.97 3.23
CA ARG A 65 -3.17 -17.32 3.82
C ARG A 65 -2.84 -18.41 2.79
N ARG A 66 -3.02 -18.15 1.50
CA ARG A 66 -2.67 -19.11 0.45
C ARG A 66 -1.19 -19.00 0.10
N ASP A 67 -0.50 -20.12 -0.09
CA ASP A 67 0.94 -20.11 -0.37
C ASP A 67 1.30 -19.59 -1.78
N ASP A 68 0.34 -19.62 -2.72
CA ASP A 68 0.51 -19.27 -4.13
C ASP A 68 0.09 -17.83 -4.48
N VAL A 69 -0.49 -17.08 -3.54
CA VAL A 69 -1.01 -15.72 -3.76
C VAL A 69 -0.27 -14.71 -2.92
N TYR A 70 0.11 -13.60 -3.54
CA TYR A 70 0.51 -12.39 -2.82
C TYR A 70 -0.47 -11.26 -3.07
N CYS A 71 -1.20 -10.89 -2.01
CA CYS A 71 -2.18 -9.81 -2.03
C CYS A 71 -1.60 -8.57 -1.37
N GLU A 72 -1.55 -7.48 -2.12
CA GLU A 72 -1.07 -6.17 -1.70
C GLU A 72 -2.26 -5.18 -1.69
N ARG A 73 -2.15 -4.11 -0.91
CA ARG A 73 -3.21 -3.11 -0.72
C ARG A 73 -2.80 -1.79 -1.35
N VAL A 74 -3.71 -1.20 -2.10
CA VAL A 74 -3.54 0.11 -2.74
C VAL A 74 -4.64 1.03 -2.25
N TYR A 75 -4.27 2.24 -1.84
CA TYR A 75 -5.20 3.27 -1.36
C TYR A 75 -5.06 4.51 -2.23
N SER A 76 -6.11 5.34 -2.28
CA SER A 76 -6.02 6.63 -2.95
C SER A 76 -5.05 7.54 -2.19
N PRO A 77 -4.11 8.22 -2.88
CA PRO A 77 -3.35 9.29 -2.24
C PRO A 77 -4.30 10.42 -1.83
N TRP A 78 -3.96 11.12 -0.76
CA TRP A 78 -4.61 12.38 -0.41
C TRP A 78 -4.20 13.48 -1.40
N PRO A 79 -5.00 14.56 -1.60
CA PRO A 79 -4.71 15.56 -2.63
C PRO A 79 -3.32 16.22 -2.54
N ASP A 80 -2.71 16.27 -1.36
CA ASP A 80 -1.34 16.76 -1.16
C ASP A 80 -0.31 15.84 -1.86
N LEU A 81 -0.39 14.53 -1.64
CA LEU A 81 0.47 13.55 -2.28
C LEU A 81 0.10 13.35 -3.75
N ASP A 82 -1.19 13.32 -4.12
CA ASP A 82 -1.63 13.17 -5.52
C ASP A 82 -0.99 14.25 -6.41
N LYS A 83 -0.95 15.49 -5.92
CA LYS A 83 -0.30 16.60 -6.62
C LYS A 83 1.18 16.33 -6.85
N ILE A 84 1.92 15.94 -5.79
CA ILE A 84 3.36 15.64 -5.89
C ILE A 84 3.59 14.46 -6.83
N MET A 85 2.79 13.41 -6.74
CA MET A 85 2.90 12.23 -7.60
C MET A 85 2.71 12.57 -9.07
N ARG A 86 1.79 13.48 -9.40
CA ARG A 86 1.59 13.97 -10.78
C ARG A 86 2.72 14.86 -11.26
N GLU A 87 3.24 15.74 -10.40
CA GLU A 87 4.32 16.66 -10.75
C GLU A 87 5.66 15.93 -10.94
N GLU A 88 5.91 14.88 -10.16
CA GLU A 88 7.15 14.09 -10.18
C GLU A 88 7.02 12.75 -10.95
N ASP A 89 5.91 12.53 -11.67
CA ASP A 89 5.61 11.30 -12.44
C ASP A 89 5.76 9.99 -11.62
N ILE A 90 5.35 10.02 -10.36
CA ILE A 90 5.42 8.88 -9.44
C ILE A 90 4.21 7.97 -9.68
N PRO A 91 4.41 6.69 -10.05
CA PRO A 91 3.31 5.76 -10.23
C PRO A 91 2.64 5.44 -8.89
N LEU A 92 1.35 5.09 -8.96
CA LEU A 92 0.65 4.54 -7.80
C LEU A 92 1.31 3.23 -7.35
N PHE A 93 1.47 3.08 -6.05
CA PHE A 93 2.17 1.96 -5.43
C PHE A 93 1.30 1.29 -4.38
N ALA A 94 1.62 0.02 -4.10
CA ALA A 94 0.99 -0.70 -3.00
C ALA A 94 1.75 -0.46 -1.70
N LEU A 95 1.04 -0.58 -0.58
CA LEU A 95 1.56 -0.35 0.75
C LEU A 95 2.65 -1.37 1.15
N GLU A 96 2.60 -2.57 0.57
CA GLU A 96 3.55 -3.65 0.79
C GLU A 96 4.79 -3.63 -0.12
N SER A 97 4.82 -2.79 -1.16
CA SER A 97 5.90 -2.75 -2.16
C SER A 97 7.25 -2.37 -1.56
#